data_AF-A0A8J8JJZ5-F1
#
_entry.id   AF-A0A8J8JJZ5-F1
#
_cell.length_a   1.000
_cell.length_b   1.000
_cell.length_c   1.000
_cell.angle_alpha   90.00
_cell.angle_beta   90.00
_cell.angle_gamma   90.00
#
_symmetry.space_group_name_H-M   'P 1'
#
loop_
_entity.id
_entity.type
_entity.pdbx_description
1 polymer ?
#
loop_
_entity_poly.entity_id
_entity_poly.type
_entity_poly.pdbx_seq_one_letter_code
_entity_poly.pdbx_strand_id
1 'polypeptide(L)'
;MKVGELLEMVDETIAELRIAAVSNQQRSFETPYTSMEFTQRAIEIDEDLRDLEKIREHLNTLDPEEDAEKHLGTEGLEKLVKMLELLKRSEAHVY
;
A
#
# COMPACT_ATOMS: atom_id res chain seq x y z
N MET A 1 4.53 -0.30 -18.38
CA MET A 1 5.22 -1.34 -17.56
C MET A 1 4.37 -2.60 -17.59
N LYS A 2 4.93 -3.78 -17.37
CA LYS A 2 4.12 -5.01 -17.40
C LYS A 2 3.18 -5.10 -16.20
N VAL A 3 2.03 -5.75 -16.38
CA VAL A 3 1.10 -6.02 -15.27
C VAL A 3 1.79 -6.83 -14.17
N GLY A 4 2.65 -7.80 -14.52
CA GLY A 4 3.42 -8.57 -13.55
C GLY A 4 4.35 -7.69 -12.69
N GLU A 5 5.04 -6.72 -13.31
CA GLU A 5 5.90 -5.77 -12.59
C GLU A 5 5.09 -4.87 -11.65
N LEU A 6 3.91 -4.42 -12.10
CA LEU A 6 3.01 -3.62 -11.27
C LEU A 6 2.45 -4.44 -10.10
N LEU A 7 2.10 -5.71 -10.33
CA LEU A 7 1.61 -6.62 -9.31
C LEU A 7 2.68 -6.87 -8.24
N GLU A 8 3.94 -7.09 -8.64
CA GLU A 8 5.07 -7.20 -7.72
C GLU A 8 5.22 -5.94 -6.85
N MET A 9 5.13 -4.74 -7.45
CA MET A 9 5.18 -3.49 -6.69
C MET A 9 4.05 -3.38 -5.65
N VAL A 10 2.83 -3.78 -6.03
CA VAL A 10 1.68 -3.79 -5.12
C VAL A 10 1.89 -4.80 -3.99
N ASP A 11 2.38 -6.00 -4.30
CA ASP A 11 2.66 -7.05 -3.31
C ASP A 11 3.74 -6.62 -2.31
N GLU A 12 4.80 -5.96 -2.78
CA GLU A 12 5.85 -5.38 -1.93
C GLU A 12 5.27 -4.30 -1.01
N THR A 13 4.51 -3.34 -1.54
CA THR A 13 3.90 -2.27 -0.72
C THR A 13 2.91 -2.84 0.31
N ILE A 14 2.14 -3.88 -0.04
CA ILE A 14 1.26 -4.56 0.94
C ILE A 14 2.08 -5.19 2.07
N ALA A 15 3.21 -5.83 1.75
CA ALA A 15 4.06 -6.45 2.76
C ALA A 15 4.65 -5.42 3.73
N GLU A 16 5.14 -4.31 3.20
CA GLU A 16 5.64 -3.14 3.95
C GLU A 16 4.55 -2.56 4.88
N LEU A 17 3.37 -2.23 4.33
CA LEU A 17 2.27 -1.68 5.13
C LEU A 17 1.78 -2.65 6.23
N ARG A 18 1.79 -3.96 5.99
CA ARG A 18 1.45 -4.94 7.06
C ARG A 18 2.45 -4.90 8.21
N ILE A 19 3.74 -4.70 7.94
CA ILE A 19 4.76 -4.52 8.96
C ILE A 19 4.49 -3.21 9.73
N ALA A 20 4.20 -2.13 9.02
CA ALA A 20 3.88 -0.83 9.61
C ALA A 20 2.61 -0.87 10.49
N ALA A 21 1.57 -1.57 10.07
CA ALA A 21 0.33 -1.76 10.84
C ALA A 21 0.60 -2.44 12.18
N VAL A 22 1.33 -3.57 12.16
CA VAL A 22 1.69 -4.32 13.38
C VAL A 22 2.55 -3.47 14.31
N SER A 23 3.52 -2.72 13.76
CA SER A 23 4.37 -1.81 14.54
C SER A 23 3.55 -0.72 15.23
N ASN A 24 2.64 -0.05 14.51
CA ASN A 24 1.75 0.96 15.09
C ASN A 24 0.82 0.37 16.15
N GLN A 25 0.26 -0.82 15.90
CA GLN A 25 -0.60 -1.50 16.86
C GLN A 25 0.16 -1.84 18.17
N GLN A 26 1.42 -2.27 18.09
CA GLN A 26 2.24 -2.50 19.29
C GLN A 26 2.50 -1.19 20.05
N ARG A 27 2.81 -0.11 19.34
CA ARG A 27 3.07 1.21 19.94
C ARG A 27 1.84 1.85 20.57
N SER A 28 0.63 1.44 20.15
CA SER A 28 -0.62 1.88 20.76
C SER A 28 -0.71 1.55 22.27
N PHE A 29 0.11 0.63 22.78
CA PHE A 29 0.19 0.26 24.19
C PHE A 29 1.29 0.96 24.99
N GLU A 30 2.12 1.81 24.36
CA GLU A 30 3.28 2.44 25.02
C GLU A 30 2.87 3.49 26.07
N THR A 31 2.05 4.48 25.69
CA THR A 31 1.55 5.50 26.63
C THR A 31 0.15 5.99 26.24
N PRO A 32 -0.71 6.41 27.21
CA PRO A 32 -2.06 6.89 26.91
C PRO A 32 -2.11 8.12 25.99
N TYR A 33 -1.07 8.95 26.00
CA TYR A 33 -1.04 10.21 25.26
C TYR A 33 -0.72 10.00 23.76
N THR A 34 0.07 8.99 23.42
CA THR A 34 0.44 8.64 22.03
C THR A 34 -0.37 7.45 21.49
N SER A 35 -1.04 6.69 22.36
CA SER A 35 -1.88 5.55 22.00
C SER A 35 -2.93 5.87 20.95
N MET A 36 -3.60 7.03 21.07
CA MET A 36 -4.63 7.45 20.13
C MET A 36 -4.06 7.72 18.73
N GLU A 37 -2.88 8.34 18.65
CA GLU A 37 -2.21 8.61 17.37
C GLU A 37 -1.79 7.32 16.68
N PHE A 38 -1.20 6.38 17.42
CA PHE A 38 -0.83 5.07 16.87
C PHE A 38 -2.04 4.22 16.47
N THR A 39 -3.13 4.29 17.23
CA THR A 39 -4.39 3.60 16.89
C THR A 39 -4.98 4.18 15.61
N GLN A 40 -5.04 5.51 15.49
CA GLN A 40 -5.53 6.18 14.29
C GLN A 40 -4.68 5.82 13.06
N ARG A 41 -3.35 5.81 13.21
CA ARG A 41 -2.42 5.38 12.15
C ARG A 41 -2.64 3.93 11.73
N ALA A 42 -2.82 3.02 12.68
CA ALA A 42 -3.10 1.61 12.36
C ALA A 42 -4.40 1.46 11.54
N ILE A 43 -5.44 2.25 11.86
CA ILE A 43 -6.70 2.26 11.10
C ILE A 43 -6.47 2.77 9.67
N GLU A 44 -5.72 3.87 9.49
CA GLU A 44 -5.40 4.41 8.17
C GLU A 44 -4.63 3.40 7.31
N ILE A 45 -3.64 2.73 7.90
CA ILE A 45 -2.87 1.69 7.20
C ILE A 45 -3.77 0.50 6.82
N ASP A 46 -4.70 0.09 7.70
CA ASP A 46 -5.65 -0.99 7.39
C ASP A 46 -6.61 -0.61 6.24
N GLU A 47 -6.99 0.66 6.11
CA GLU A 47 -7.79 1.16 4.98
C GLU A 47 -6.99 1.12 3.67
N ASP A 48 -5.75 1.63 3.67
CA ASP A 48 -4.85 1.58 2.52
C ASP A 48 -4.59 0.12 2.08
N LEU A 49 -4.38 -0.79 3.03
CA LEU A 49 -4.20 -2.22 2.75
C LEU A 49 -5.40 -2.83 2.04
N ARG A 50 -6.63 -2.50 2.45
CA ARG A 50 -7.85 -3.02 1.79
C ARG A 50 -7.97 -2.53 0.36
N ASP A 51 -7.59 -1.29 0.11
CA ASP A 51 -7.64 -0.74 -1.25
C ASP A 51 -6.55 -1.34 -2.15
N LEU A 52 -5.35 -1.55 -1.62
CA LEU A 52 -4.30 -2.30 -2.31
C LEU A 52 -4.67 -3.75 -2.58
N GLU A 53 -5.35 -4.42 -1.65
CA GLU A 53 -5.83 -5.80 -1.86
C GLU A 53 -6.85 -5.87 -3.01
N LYS A 54 -7.75 -4.90 -3.14
CA LYS A 54 -8.67 -4.82 -4.32
C LYS A 54 -7.90 -4.60 -5.61
N ILE A 55 -6.89 -3.72 -5.61
CA ILE A 55 -6.05 -3.47 -6.79
C ILE A 55 -5.30 -4.75 -7.17
N ARG A 56 -4.71 -5.43 -6.19
CA ARG A 56 -4.03 -6.71 -6.35
C ARG A 56 -4.95 -7.77 -6.95
N GLU A 57 -6.16 -7.91 -6.42
CA GLU A 57 -7.16 -8.84 -6.97
C GLU A 57 -7.49 -8.52 -8.41
N HIS A 58 -7.69 -7.23 -8.74
CA HIS A 58 -7.94 -6.80 -10.10
C HIS A 58 -6.76 -7.13 -11.04
N LEU A 59 -5.53 -6.80 -10.66
CA LEU A 59 -4.34 -7.08 -11.46
C LEU A 59 -4.11 -8.59 -11.67
N ASN A 60 -4.43 -9.43 -10.68
CA ASN A 60 -4.36 -10.89 -10.82
C ASN A 60 -5.33 -11.48 -11.87
N THR A 61 -6.36 -10.73 -12.27
CA THR A 61 -7.27 -11.16 -13.35
C THR A 61 -6.74 -10.88 -14.75
N LEU A 62 -5.67 -10.09 -14.86
CA LEU A 62 -5.07 -9.65 -16.11
C LEU A 62 -3.87 -10.55 -16.49
N ASP A 63 -3.46 -10.50 -17.76
CA ASP A 63 -2.27 -11.21 -18.23
C ASP A 63 -1.00 -10.50 -17.70
N PRO A 64 -0.10 -11.19 -16.95
CA PRO A 64 1.13 -10.60 -16.42
C PRO A 64 2.06 -10.01 -17.48
N GLU A 65 2.02 -10.54 -18.71
CA GLU A 65 2.88 -10.08 -19.82
C GLU A 65 2.28 -8.88 -20.57
N GLU A 66 1.02 -8.54 -20.31
CA GLU A 66 0.38 -7.37 -20.91
C GLU A 66 0.87 -6.06 -20.29
N ASP A 67 0.70 -4.98 -21.06
CA ASP A 67 1.05 -3.64 -20.62
C ASP A 67 -0.04 -3.08 -19.71
N ALA A 68 0.32 -2.72 -18.48
CA ALA A 68 -0.60 -2.19 -17.49
C ALA A 68 -1.28 -0.89 -17.96
N GLU A 69 -0.60 -0.11 -18.81
CA GLU A 69 -1.17 1.12 -19.40
C GLU A 69 -2.41 0.86 -20.24
N LYS A 70 -2.55 -0.33 -20.85
CA LYS A 70 -3.71 -0.67 -21.68
C LYS A 70 -4.98 -0.85 -20.86
N HIS A 71 -4.86 -1.26 -19.60
CA HIS A 71 -5.98 -1.54 -18.71
C HIS A 71 -6.33 -0.35 -17.83
N LEU A 72 -5.31 0.33 -17.30
CA LEU A 72 -5.48 1.44 -16.34
C LEU A 72 -5.49 2.82 -17.03
N GLY A 73 -5.00 2.90 -18.27
CA GLY A 73 -4.66 4.15 -18.92
C GLY A 73 -3.38 4.78 -18.34
N THR A 74 -2.73 5.64 -19.12
CA THR A 74 -1.46 6.29 -18.70
C THR A 74 -1.63 7.10 -17.41
N GLU A 75 -2.68 7.92 -17.31
CA GLU A 75 -2.92 8.72 -16.09
C GLU A 75 -3.26 7.86 -14.87
N GLY A 76 -4.01 6.77 -15.07
CA GLY A 76 -4.37 5.85 -13.99
C GLY A 76 -3.14 5.09 -13.47
N LEU A 77 -2.29 4.63 -14.37
CA LEU A 77 -1.04 3.97 -14.01
C LEU A 77 -0.08 4.91 -13.27
N GLU A 78 0.12 6.13 -13.77
CA GLU A 78 0.98 7.12 -13.12
C GLU A 78 0.50 7.45 -11.71
N LYS A 79 -0.82 7.60 -11.51
CA LYS A 79 -1.40 7.84 -10.18
C LYS A 79 -1.16 6.68 -9.24
N LEU A 80 -1.36 5.44 -9.72
CA LEU A 80 -1.15 4.24 -8.91
C LEU A 80 0.32 4.09 -8.51
N VAL A 81 1.25 4.23 -9.46
CA VAL A 81 2.69 4.16 -9.18
C VAL A 81 3.10 5.23 -8.18
N LYS A 82 2.63 6.47 -8.36
CA LYS A 82 2.93 7.57 -7.42
C LYS A 82 2.36 7.30 -6.02
N MET A 83 1.16 6.73 -5.92
CA MET A 83 0.57 6.33 -4.65
C MET A 83 1.42 5.25 -3.97
N LEU A 84 1.82 4.21 -4.70
CA LEU A 84 2.70 3.16 -4.18
C LEU A 84 4.04 3.75 -3.70
N GLU A 85 4.66 4.66 -4.46
CA GLU A 85 5.89 5.34 -4.03
C GLU A 85 5.71 6.16 -2.75
N LEU A 86 4.56 6.84 -2.59
CA LEU A 86 4.26 7.60 -1.37
C LEU A 86 4.08 6.67 -0.17
N LEU A 87 3.39 5.55 -0.37
CA LEU A 87 3.20 4.52 0.66
C LEU A 87 4.51 3.82 1.03
N LYS A 88 5.43 3.62 0.10
CA LYS A 88 6.79 3.13 0.42
C LYS A 88 7.63 4.17 1.17
N ARG A 89 7.53 5.46 0.80
CA ARG A 89 8.32 6.54 1.43
C ARG A 89 7.81 6.95 2.80
N SER A 90 6.53 6.71 3.08
CA SER A 90 5.97 6.93 4.40
C SER A 90 6.68 6.07 5.46
N GLU A 91 7.36 4.98 5.07
CA GLU A 91 8.19 4.15 5.96
C GLU A 91 9.48 4.80 6.49
N ALA A 92 9.89 6.03 6.08
CA ALA A 92 11.21 6.50 6.49
C ALA A 92 11.29 7.14 7.88
N HIS A 93 10.54 8.21 8.25
CA HIS A 93 10.85 8.91 9.53
C HIS A 93 9.73 9.76 10.17
N VAL A 94 8.45 9.59 9.84
CA VAL A 94 7.37 10.32 10.55
C VAL A 94 6.12 9.45 10.73
N TYR A 95 6.25 8.32 11.42
CA TYR A 95 5.16 7.50 11.95
C TYR A 95 5.55 6.88 13.30
#